data_AF-A0A938VL63-F1
#
_entry.id   AF-A0A938VL63-F1
#
_cell.length_a   1.000
_cell.length_b   1.000
_cell.length_c   1.000
_cell.angle_alpha   90.00
_cell.angle_beta   90.00
_cell.angle_gamma   90.00
#
_symmetry.space_group_name_H-M   'P 1'
#
loop_
_entity.id
_entity.type
_entity.pdbx_description
1 polymer ?
#
loop_
_entity_poly.entity_id
_entity_poly.type
_entity_poly.pdbx_seq_one_letter_code
_entity_poly.pdbx_strand_id
1 'polypeptide(L)'
;MVNILLDMGELTYISSARLVSLHTIALLLRGETLPDPEQGWTALKSMDRSREGGMQKNIKLLNPRPEIVSVLDMVGFSAFFDIFTDKQKALESFS
;
A
#
# COMPACT_ATOMS: atom_id res chain seq x y z
N MET A 1 3.85 14.02 12.03
CA MET A 1 3.58 12.70 11.40
C MET A 1 3.72 12.87 9.90
N VAL A 2 4.38 11.95 9.20
CA VAL A 2 4.60 12.06 7.75
C VAL A 2 3.46 11.36 7.02
N ASN A 3 2.85 12.05 6.05
CA ASN A 3 1.83 11.50 5.18
C ASN A 3 2.36 11.42 3.75
N ILE A 4 2.05 10.32 3.06
CA ILE A 4 2.51 10.01 1.71
C ILE A 4 1.29 9.81 0.81
N LEU A 5 1.21 10.61 -0.26
CA LEU A 5 0.29 10.35 -1.37
C LEU A 5 1.10 9.86 -2.56
N LEU A 6 0.92 8.60 -2.93
CA LEU A 6 1.66 7.97 -4.02
C LEU A 6 0.85 8.07 -5.32
N ASP A 7 1.28 8.91 -6.26
CA ASP A 7 0.68 9.00 -7.59
C ASP A 7 1.16 7.84 -8.48
N MET A 8 0.21 7.10 -9.03
CA MET A 8 0.39 5.89 -9.82
C MET A 8 -0.13 6.04 -11.26
N GLY A 9 -0.46 7.27 -11.70
CA GLY A 9 -1.07 7.53 -13.02
C GLY A 9 -0.24 6.98 -14.19
N GLU A 10 1.08 7.06 -14.08
CA GLU A 10 2.01 6.58 -15.11
C GLU A 10 2.49 5.12 -14.87
N LEU A 11 2.02 4.46 -13.81
CA LEU A 11 2.44 3.10 -13.49
C LEU A 11 1.67 2.09 -14.36
N THR A 12 2.37 1.52 -15.35
CA THR A 12 1.79 0.51 -16.26
C THR A 12 2.02 -0.92 -15.82
N TYR A 13 2.91 -1.15 -14.85
CA TYR A 13 3.26 -2.48 -14.37
C TYR A 13 3.73 -2.45 -12.92
N ILE A 14 3.30 -3.44 -12.13
CA ILE A 14 3.75 -3.63 -10.75
C ILE A 14 4.19 -5.09 -10.53
N SER A 15 5.43 -5.28 -10.08
CA SER A 15 5.99 -6.60 -9.77
C SER A 15 5.76 -6.96 -8.30
N SER A 16 5.97 -8.23 -7.96
CA SER A 16 5.98 -8.69 -6.56
C SER A 16 6.92 -7.86 -5.69
N ALA A 17 8.14 -7.56 -6.17
CA ALA A 17 9.10 -6.72 -5.43
C ALA A 17 8.52 -5.33 -5.07
N ARG A 18 7.81 -4.69 -6.01
CA ARG A 18 7.15 -3.39 -5.75
C ARG A 18 6.02 -3.51 -4.73
N LEU A 19 5.25 -4.60 -4.76
CA LEU A 19 4.21 -4.87 -3.76
C LEU A 19 4.82 -5.08 -2.36
N VAL A 20 5.94 -5.81 -2.27
CA VAL A 20 6.69 -5.97 -1.02
C VAL A 20 7.20 -4.62 -0.51
N SER A 21 7.76 -3.78 -1.38
CA SER A 21 8.18 -2.42 -1.00
C SER A 21 7.02 -1.59 -0.47
N LEU A 22 5.86 -1.62 -1.14
CA LEU A 22 4.68 -0.86 -0.72
C LEU A 22 4.19 -1.32 0.66
N HIS A 23 4.13 -2.63 0.90
CA HIS A 23 3.80 -3.19 2.20
C HIS A 23 4.80 -2.77 3.29
N THR A 24 6.09 -2.84 2.98
CA THR A 24 7.17 -2.46 3.92
C THR A 24 7.09 -1.00 4.33
N ILE A 25 6.82 -0.09 3.38
CA ILE A 25 6.58 1.33 3.67
C ILE A 25 5.37 1.49 4.59
N ALA A 26 4.31 0.74 4.34
CA ALA A 26 3.10 0.80 5.14
C ALA A 26 3.34 0.34 6.60
N LEU A 27 4.20 -0.66 6.82
CA LEU A 27 4.64 -1.09 8.16
C LEU A 27 5.52 -0.04 8.84
N LEU A 28 6.49 0.53 8.11
CA LEU A 28 7.35 1.61 8.59
C LEU A 28 6.55 2.79 9.12
N LEU A 29 5.53 3.22 8.38
CA LEU A 29 4.69 4.36 8.76
C LEU A 29 3.82 4.08 9.99
N ARG A 30 3.53 2.81 10.29
CA ARG A 30 2.85 2.39 11.53
C ARG A 30 3.79 2.21 12.72
N GLY A 31 5.10 2.27 12.51
CA GLY A 31 6.08 1.92 13.53
C GLY A 31 6.08 0.42 13.86
N GLU A 32 5.59 -0.42 12.94
CA GLU A 32 5.58 -1.88 13.10
C GLU A 32 6.97 -2.46 12.77
N THR A 33 7.22 -3.68 13.28
CA THR A 33 8.47 -4.40 12.99
C THR A 33 8.50 -4.83 11.52
N LEU A 34 9.61 -4.57 10.83
CA LEU A 34 9.77 -4.96 9.44
C LEU A 34 10.03 -6.47 9.33
N PRO A 35 9.49 -7.12 8.27
CA PRO A 35 9.83 -8.49 7.98
C PRO A 35 11.32 -8.64 7.66
N ASP A 36 11.87 -9.82 7.97
CA ASP A 36 13.23 -10.19 7.56
C ASP A 36 13.33 -10.18 6.02
N PRO A 37 14.19 -9.33 5.43
CA PRO A 37 14.31 -9.21 3.97
C PRO A 37 14.76 -10.51 3.29
N GLU A 38 15.49 -11.39 4.00
CA GLU A 38 15.96 -12.69 3.47
C GLU A 38 14.83 -13.71 3.34
N GLN A 39 13.69 -13.51 4.02
CA GLN A 39 12.54 -14.42 3.95
C GLN A 39 11.53 -14.07 2.84
N GLY A 40 11.72 -12.94 2.16
CA GLY A 40 10.96 -12.55 0.96
C GLY A 40 9.44 -12.72 1.09
N TRP A 41 8.82 -13.32 0.07
CA TRP A 41 7.36 -13.52 -0.02
C TRP A 41 6.77 -14.39 1.12
N THR A 42 7.60 -15.24 1.76
CA THR A 42 7.15 -16.10 2.87
C THR A 42 6.84 -15.27 4.12
N ALA A 43 7.58 -14.19 4.35
CA ALA A 43 7.27 -13.22 5.40
C ALA A 43 6.02 -12.37 5.03
N LEU A 44 5.72 -12.17 3.74
CA LEU A 44 4.46 -11.54 3.32
C LEU A 44 3.23 -12.43 3.57
N LYS A 45 3.38 -13.76 3.58
CA LYS A 45 2.26 -14.66 3.92
C LYS A 45 1.75 -14.48 5.36
N SER A 46 2.45 -13.72 6.21
CA SER A 46 1.90 -13.25 7.49
C SER A 46 0.99 -12.00 7.35
N MET A 47 0.49 -11.70 6.14
CA MET A 47 -0.51 -10.65 5.86
C MET A 47 -1.75 -10.67 6.77
N ASP A 48 -1.99 -11.76 7.50
CA ASP A 48 -2.96 -11.80 8.59
C ASP A 48 -2.68 -10.76 9.69
N ARG A 49 -1.42 -10.43 9.98
CA ARG A 49 -1.09 -9.38 10.98
C ARG A 49 -1.37 -7.97 10.48
N SER A 50 -1.17 -7.71 9.20
CA SER A 50 -1.49 -6.41 8.57
C SER A 50 -2.99 -6.09 8.67
N ARG A 51 -3.83 -7.14 8.65
CA ARG A 51 -5.28 -7.10 8.79
C ARG A 51 -5.74 -6.63 10.18
N GLU A 52 -4.95 -6.87 11.22
CA GLU A 52 -5.23 -6.38 12.58
C GLU A 52 -5.08 -4.86 12.70
N GLY A 53 -4.22 -4.23 11.89
CA GLY A 53 -3.98 -2.79 11.91
C GLY A 53 -4.96 -1.94 11.09
N GLY A 54 -5.93 -2.56 10.40
CA GLY A 54 -6.96 -1.86 9.61
C GLY A 54 -6.43 -1.13 8.37
N MET A 55 -7.14 -0.08 7.94
CA MET A 55 -6.77 0.76 6.79
C MET A 55 -5.49 1.58 7.08
N GLN A 56 -4.62 1.77 6.09
CA GLN A 56 -3.43 2.61 6.22
C GLN A 56 -3.79 4.09 6.28
N LYS A 57 -3.37 4.78 7.35
CA LYS A 57 -3.70 6.19 7.60
C LYS A 57 -2.71 7.17 6.96
N ASN A 58 -1.45 6.77 6.88
CA ASN A 58 -0.35 7.67 6.51
C ASN A 58 0.11 7.50 5.05
N ILE A 59 -0.42 6.50 4.34
CA ILE A 59 -0.14 6.29 2.91
C ILE A 59 -1.43 6.01 2.16
N LYS A 60 -1.65 6.74 1.07
CA LYS A 60 -2.80 6.63 0.18
C LYS A 60 -2.33 6.58 -1.27
N LEU A 61 -3.11 5.94 -2.14
CA LEU A 61 -2.76 5.76 -3.55
C LEU A 61 -3.61 6.69 -4.42
N LEU A 62 -2.98 7.36 -5.38
CA LEU A 62 -3.64 8.28 -6.31
C LEU A 62 -3.49 7.76 -7.74
N ASN A 63 -4.57 7.77 -8.51
CA ASN A 63 -4.61 7.45 -9.94
C ASN A 63 -4.03 6.08 -10.35
N PRO A 64 -4.19 4.97 -9.61
CA PRO A 64 -3.79 3.67 -10.16
C PRO A 64 -4.64 3.35 -11.39
N ARG A 65 -3.98 2.92 -12.47
CA ARG A 65 -4.65 2.43 -13.67
C ARG A 65 -5.48 1.17 -13.35
N PRO A 66 -6.56 0.86 -14.09
CA PRO A 66 -7.43 -0.29 -13.81
C PRO A 66 -6.71 -1.64 -13.68
N GLU A 67 -5.69 -1.87 -14.51
CA GLU A 67 -4.86 -3.08 -14.44
C GLU A 67 -4.01 -3.14 -13.17
N ILE A 68 -3.59 -2.00 -12.64
CA ILE A 68 -2.86 -1.92 -11.36
C ILE A 68 -3.83 -2.17 -10.20
N VAL A 69 -5.02 -1.57 -10.23
CA VAL A 69 -6.07 -1.84 -9.23
C VAL A 69 -6.39 -3.33 -9.19
N SER A 70 -6.52 -3.99 -10.35
CA SER A 70 -6.79 -5.43 -10.42
C SER A 70 -5.70 -6.27 -9.73
N VAL A 71 -4.43 -5.87 -9.85
CA VAL A 71 -3.33 -6.55 -9.14
C VAL A 71 -3.39 -6.26 -7.64
N LEU A 72 -3.67 -5.02 -7.23
CA LEU A 72 -3.84 -4.65 -5.83
C LEU A 72 -4.99 -5.44 -5.17
N ASP A 73 -6.12 -5.58 -5.85
CA ASP A 73 -7.27 -6.39 -5.42
C ASP A 73 -6.87 -7.87 -5.26
N MET A 74 -6.17 -8.42 -6.24
CA MET A 74 -5.73 -9.82 -6.24
C MET A 74 -4.85 -10.15 -5.03
N VAL A 75 -4.01 -9.20 -4.60
CA VAL A 75 -3.16 -9.34 -3.41
C VAL A 75 -3.79 -8.74 -2.16
N GLY A 76 -5.07 -8.35 -2.20
CA GLY A 76 -5.83 -7.82 -1.07
C GLY A 76 -5.49 -6.39 -0.65
N PHE A 77 -4.60 -5.69 -1.35
CA PHE A 77 -4.11 -4.35 -0.99
C PHE A 77 -5.19 -3.26 -1.08
N SER A 78 -6.21 -3.41 -1.93
CA SER A 78 -7.31 -2.44 -1.98
C SER A 78 -8.17 -2.42 -0.70
N ALA A 79 -8.07 -3.45 0.15
CA ALA A 79 -8.66 -3.43 1.49
C ALA A 79 -7.78 -2.70 2.53
N PHE A 80 -6.53 -2.37 2.18
CA PHE A 80 -5.52 -1.80 3.07
C PHE A 80 -5.13 -0.36 2.75
N PHE A 81 -5.29 0.08 1.50
CA PHE A 81 -4.98 1.45 1.08
C PHE A 81 -6.24 2.15 0.59
N ASP A 82 -6.42 3.40 1.01
CA ASP A 82 -7.39 4.28 0.35
C ASP A 82 -6.86 4.62 -1.06
N ILE A 83 -7.71 4.46 -2.07
CA ILE A 83 -7.43 4.74 -3.47
C ILE A 83 -8.28 5.92 -3.93
N PHE A 84 -7.65 6.93 -4.53
CA PHE A 84 -8.30 8.13 -5.04
C PHE A 84 -8.01 8.35 -6.52
N THR A 85 -8.92 9.04 -7.20
CA THR A 85 -8.71 9.64 -8.53
C THR A 85 -8.74 11.17 -8.46
N ASP A 86 -9.12 11.73 -7.32
CA ASP A 86 -9.13 13.16 -7.03
C ASP A 86 -8.03 13.47 -6.02
N LYS A 87 -7.04 14.28 -6.45
CA LYS A 87 -5.90 14.66 -5.63
C LYS A 87 -6.31 15.50 -4.43
N GLN A 88 -7.23 16.45 -4.59
CA GLN A 88 -7.65 17.33 -3.52
C GLN A 88 -8.38 16.54 -2.44
N LYS A 89 -9.29 15.64 -2.85
CA LYS A 89 -9.98 14.73 -1.93
C LYS A 89 -9.01 13.83 -1.18
N ALA A 90 -7.97 13.33 -1.85
CA ALA A 90 -6.95 12.51 -1.21
C ALA A 90 -6.20 13.29 -0.12
N LEU A 91 -5.81 14.55 -0.42
CA LEU A 91 -5.10 15.42 0.53
C LEU A 91 -5.95 15.76 1.75
N GLU A 92 -7.24 16.09 1.54
CA GLU A 92 -8.19 16.41 2.61
C GLU A 92 -8.50 15.20 3.50
N SER A 93 -8.32 13.98 2.99
CA SER A 93 -8.59 12.75 3.73
C SER A 93 -7.48 12.33 4.70
N PHE A 94 -6.34 13.04 4.74
CA PHE A 94 -5.35 12.86 5.80
C PHE A 94 -5.82 13.64 7.04
N SER A 95 -6.01 12.96 8.17
CA SER A 95 -6.46 13.54 9.44
C SER A 95 -5.63 13.03 10.60
#